data_AF-A0A3B9H4M1-F1
#
_entry.id   AF-A0A3B9H4M1-F1
#
_cell.length_a   1.000
_cell.length_b   1.000
_cell.length_c   1.000
_cell.angle_alpha   90.00
_cell.angle_beta   90.00
_cell.angle_gamma   90.00
#
_symmetry.space_group_name_H-M   'P 1'
#
loop_
_entity.id
_entity.type
_entity.pdbx_description
1 polymer ?
#
loop_
_entity_poly.entity_id
_entity_poly.type
_entity_poly.pdbx_seq_one_letter_code
_entity_poly.pdbx_strand_id
1 'polypeptide(L)'
;MQNDQLDKIEKLKAHFSGDLISLYYRGIFSDSFSDVLISLAEHESHKSVRKKLNFLMIEVFQNIIRHGSESGNESSDECFGVRSVQDGLYIYSSNSIDKESHEELLPKLEQVNNLGKADLKTLYREILEGRRLSEKGGAGLGLIEMARRSGNPIQYKFE
;
A
#
# COMPACT_ATOMS: atom_id res chain seq x y z
N MET A 1 19.04 26.53 -13.44
CA MET A 1 18.77 25.11 -13.09
C MET A 1 18.85 24.86 -11.58
N GLN A 2 19.84 25.38 -10.85
CA GLN A 2 19.98 25.12 -9.40
C GLN A 2 18.84 25.68 -8.53
N ASN A 3 18.23 26.82 -8.89
CA ASN A 3 17.06 27.38 -8.17
C ASN A 3 15.78 26.53 -8.34
N ASP A 4 15.54 25.91 -9.49
CA ASP A 4 14.29 25.18 -9.75
C ASP A 4 14.15 23.90 -8.92
N GLN A 5 15.27 23.23 -8.62
CA GLN A 5 15.27 22.06 -7.73
C GLN A 5 15.02 22.44 -6.27
N LEU A 6 15.60 23.55 -5.80
CA LEU A 6 15.34 24.06 -4.46
C LEU A 6 13.88 24.47 -4.30
N ASP A 7 13.30 25.16 -5.28
CA ASP A 7 11.88 25.55 -5.27
C ASP A 7 10.94 24.33 -5.15
N LYS A 8 11.28 23.21 -5.81
CA LYS A 8 10.52 21.95 -5.70
C LYS A 8 10.63 21.34 -4.31
N ILE A 9 11.83 21.32 -3.74
CA ILE A 9 12.06 20.79 -2.38
C ILE A 9 11.32 21.64 -1.35
N GLU A 10 11.36 22.97 -1.47
CA GLU A 10 10.65 23.87 -0.57
C GLU A 10 9.13 23.67 -0.64
N LYS A 11 8.57 23.49 -1.84
CA LYS A 11 7.15 23.15 -2.01
C LYS A 11 6.77 21.84 -1.34
N LEU A 12 7.58 20.79 -1.49
CA LEU A 12 7.36 19.50 -0.82
C LEU A 12 7.45 19.63 0.70
N LYS A 13 8.47 20.33 1.20
CA LYS A 13 8.64 20.57 2.64
C LYS A 13 7.46 21.34 3.22
N ALA A 14 6.97 22.36 2.52
CA ALA A 14 5.77 23.10 2.93
C ALA A 14 4.52 22.20 2.92
N HIS A 15 4.35 21.38 1.88
CA HIS A 15 3.22 20.46 1.76
C HIS A 15 3.16 19.42 2.90
N PHE A 16 4.32 18.90 3.33
CA PHE A 16 4.42 17.91 4.41
C PHE A 16 4.63 18.53 5.80
N SER A 17 4.59 19.86 5.93
CA SER A 17 4.91 20.53 7.20
C SER A 17 3.96 20.20 8.36
N GLY A 18 2.74 19.74 8.06
CA GLY A 18 1.75 19.29 9.04
C GLY A 18 1.83 17.80 9.39
N ASP A 19 2.69 17.05 8.72
CA ASP A 19 2.87 15.63 8.98
C ASP A 19 3.81 15.43 10.18
N LEU A 20 3.48 14.47 11.04
CA LEU A 20 4.37 14.01 12.09
C LEU A 20 5.53 13.18 11.50
N ILE A 21 5.21 12.39 10.48
CA ILE A 21 6.16 11.54 9.74
C ILE A 21 5.74 11.55 8.27
N SER A 22 6.68 11.78 7.37
CA SER A 22 6.47 11.57 5.94
C SER A 22 7.66 10.84 5.35
N LEU A 23 7.37 9.74 4.67
CA LEU A 23 8.31 9.01 3.83
C LEU A 23 7.73 8.92 2.43
N TYR A 24 8.55 9.22 1.44
CA TYR A 24 8.22 9.02 0.04
C TYR A 24 9.46 8.48 -0.67
N TYR A 25 9.29 7.36 -1.35
CA TYR A 25 10.33 6.73 -2.13
C TYR A 25 9.78 6.41 -3.52
N ARG A 26 10.53 6.85 -4.54
CA ARG A 26 10.27 6.55 -5.95
C ARG A 26 11.56 5.99 -6.55
N GLY A 27 11.48 4.82 -7.17
CA GLY A 27 12.62 4.15 -7.76
C GLY A 27 12.58 2.64 -7.57
N ILE A 28 13.74 2.00 -7.74
CA ILE A 28 13.85 0.55 -7.80
C ILE A 28 13.66 -0.08 -6.42
N PHE A 29 12.63 -0.90 -6.29
CA PHE A 29 12.36 -1.66 -5.07
C PHE A 29 13.10 -3.00 -5.09
N SER A 30 13.94 -3.22 -4.08
CA SER A 30 14.66 -4.48 -3.85
C SER A 30 14.15 -5.17 -2.58
N ASP A 31 14.48 -6.46 -2.40
CA ASP A 31 14.11 -7.21 -1.19
C ASP A 31 14.57 -6.53 0.11
N SER A 32 15.74 -5.87 0.07
CA SER A 32 16.28 -5.08 1.19
C SER A 32 15.42 -3.88 1.59
N PHE A 33 14.50 -3.42 0.75
CA PHE A 33 13.55 -2.37 1.12
C PHE A 33 12.56 -2.86 2.20
N SER A 34 12.27 -4.16 2.26
CA SER A 34 11.44 -4.74 3.32
C SER A 34 12.05 -4.54 4.71
N ASP A 35 13.38 -4.60 4.83
CA ASP A 35 14.07 -4.36 6.09
C ASP A 35 13.93 -2.90 6.54
N VAL A 36 13.97 -1.96 5.59
CA VAL A 36 13.70 -0.54 5.84
C VAL A 36 12.27 -0.38 6.37
N LEU A 37 11.29 -1.03 5.74
CA LEU A 37 9.89 -0.99 6.21
C LEU A 37 9.74 -1.54 7.62
N ILE A 38 10.37 -2.67 7.92
CA ILE A 38 10.34 -3.25 9.27
C ILE A 38 10.91 -2.26 10.28
N SER A 39 12.08 -1.67 9.99
CA SER A 39 12.73 -0.72 10.90
C SER A 39 11.86 0.51 11.19
N LEU A 40 11.11 1.01 10.19
CA LEU A 40 10.21 2.15 10.35
C LEU A 40 9.07 1.86 11.33
N ALA A 41 8.51 0.65 11.32
CA ALA A 41 7.48 0.26 12.27
C ALA A 41 8.01 -0.04 13.67
N GLU A 42 9.29 -0.38 13.83
CA GLU A 42 9.86 -0.70 15.15
C GLU A 42 9.80 0.48 16.12
N HIS A 43 9.78 1.70 15.59
CA HIS A 43 9.59 2.92 16.37
C HIS A 43 8.18 3.06 16.98
N GLU A 44 7.21 2.24 16.55
CA GLU A 44 5.90 2.17 17.19
C GLU A 44 5.96 1.38 18.50
N SER A 45 5.76 2.08 19.61
CA SER A 45 5.80 1.54 20.97
C SER A 45 4.68 0.51 21.22
N HIS A 46 3.48 0.73 20.67
CA HIS A 46 2.34 -0.14 20.89
C HIS A 46 2.43 -1.40 20.01
N LYS A 47 2.69 -2.54 20.65
CA LYS A 47 2.88 -3.84 19.96
C LYS A 47 1.76 -4.22 18.98
N SER A 48 0.50 -3.93 19.31
CA SER A 48 -0.64 -4.20 18.43
C SER A 48 -0.65 -3.32 17.18
N VAL A 49 -0.38 -2.03 17.36
CA VAL A 49 -0.26 -1.04 16.27
C VAL A 49 0.94 -1.36 15.40
N ARG A 50 2.10 -1.65 16.00
CA ARG A 50 3.31 -2.09 15.30
C ARG A 50 3.08 -3.30 14.41
N LYS A 51 2.42 -4.35 14.93
CA LYS A 51 2.07 -5.53 14.12
C LYS A 51 1.14 -5.22 12.94
N LYS A 52 0.18 -4.32 13.16
CA LYS A 52 -0.73 -3.84 12.11
C LYS A 52 0.04 -3.06 11.04
N LEU A 53 0.90 -2.14 11.46
CA LEU A 53 1.73 -1.31 10.59
C LEU A 53 2.68 -2.15 9.74
N ASN A 54 3.45 -3.04 10.36
CA ASN A 54 4.34 -3.97 9.66
C ASN A 54 3.61 -4.74 8.55
N PHE A 55 2.47 -5.32 8.89
CA PHE A 55 1.69 -6.06 7.92
C PHE A 55 1.23 -5.18 6.75
N LEU A 56 0.65 -4.02 7.04
CA LEU A 56 0.13 -3.13 5.99
C LEU A 56 1.25 -2.62 5.08
N MET A 57 2.41 -2.27 5.62
CA MET A 57 3.55 -1.85 4.80
C MET A 57 4.06 -2.97 3.90
N ILE A 58 4.20 -4.19 4.44
CA ILE A 58 4.64 -5.35 3.65
C ILE A 58 3.63 -5.67 2.55
N GLU A 59 2.32 -5.64 2.84
CA GLU A 59 1.29 -5.95 1.84
C GLU A 59 1.25 -4.89 0.73
N VAL A 60 1.30 -3.60 1.10
CA VAL A 60 1.35 -2.49 0.13
C VAL A 60 2.64 -2.53 -0.70
N PHE A 61 3.76 -2.90 -0.09
CA PHE A 61 5.03 -3.09 -0.79
C PHE A 61 5.00 -4.29 -1.74
N GLN A 62 4.41 -5.41 -1.33
CA GLN A 62 4.23 -6.57 -2.18
C GLN A 62 3.33 -6.28 -3.39
N ASN A 63 2.39 -5.33 -3.29
CA ASN A 63 1.63 -4.88 -4.45
C ASN A 63 2.55 -4.29 -5.53
N ILE A 64 3.59 -3.54 -5.13
CA ILE A 64 4.58 -3.00 -6.06
C ILE A 64 5.40 -4.13 -6.68
N ILE A 65 5.96 -5.03 -5.87
CA ILE A 65 6.86 -6.09 -6.37
C ILE A 65 6.13 -7.10 -7.27
N ARG A 66 4.88 -7.46 -6.95
CA ARG A 66 4.13 -8.50 -7.69
C ARG A 66 3.41 -7.97 -8.92
N HIS A 67 3.06 -6.69 -8.93
CA HIS A 67 2.25 -6.07 -9.98
C HIS A 67 2.94 -4.89 -10.67
N GLY A 68 4.20 -4.60 -10.30
CA GLY A 68 5.07 -3.70 -11.03
C GLY A 68 5.31 -4.23 -12.44
N SER A 69 5.43 -3.32 -13.39
CA SER A 69 5.65 -3.67 -14.79
C SER A 69 7.03 -4.32 -14.96
N GLU A 70 7.10 -5.55 -15.50
CA GLU A 70 8.36 -6.24 -15.84
C GLU A 70 9.19 -5.53 -16.93
N SER A 71 8.73 -4.39 -17.45
CA SER A 71 9.48 -3.57 -18.38
C SER A 71 10.74 -3.05 -17.70
N GLY A 72 11.85 -3.76 -17.93
CA GLY A 72 13.22 -3.49 -17.46
C GLY A 72 13.82 -2.17 -17.95
N ASN A 73 13.08 -1.08 -17.81
CA ASN A 73 13.60 0.26 -17.92
C ASN A 73 14.28 0.62 -16.60
N GLU A 74 15.46 1.23 -16.69
CA GLU A 74 16.32 1.65 -15.57
C GLU A 74 15.69 2.74 -14.67
N SER A 75 14.41 3.06 -14.90
CA SER A 75 13.59 4.02 -14.15
C SER A 75 12.20 3.41 -13.92
N SER A 76 11.95 2.85 -12.73
CA SER A 76 10.58 2.54 -12.33
C SER A 76 9.93 3.81 -11.77
N ASP A 77 8.72 4.12 -12.26
CA ASP A 77 7.89 5.22 -11.76
C ASP A 77 7.06 4.80 -10.53
N GLU A 78 7.37 3.61 -10.02
CA GLU A 78 6.75 3.05 -8.85
C GLU A 78 7.07 3.90 -7.62
N CYS A 79 6.07 4.07 -6.77
CA CYS A 79 6.18 4.88 -5.58
C CYS A 79 5.66 4.12 -4.37
N PHE A 80 6.30 4.33 -3.24
CA PHE A 80 5.86 3.90 -1.93
C PHE A 80 5.93 5.07 -0.97
N GLY A 81 4.93 5.21 -0.11
CA GLY A 81 4.97 6.26 0.90
C GLY A 81 4.20 5.93 2.17
N VAL A 82 4.62 6.61 3.23
CA VAL A 82 3.99 6.58 4.55
C VAL A 82 3.81 8.01 5.00
N ARG A 83 2.62 8.35 5.48
CA ARG A 83 2.32 9.66 6.06
C ARG A 83 1.57 9.49 7.37
N SER A 84 2.09 10.08 8.44
CA SER A 84 1.40 10.25 9.71
C SER A 84 0.93 11.70 9.80
N VAL A 85 -0.37 11.89 9.74
CA VAL A 85 -1.04 13.19 9.92
C VAL A 85 -1.96 13.11 11.14
N GLN A 86 -2.57 14.22 11.55
CA GLN A 86 -3.46 14.25 12.71
C GLN A 86 -4.58 13.20 12.64
N ASP A 87 -5.12 12.95 11.45
CA ASP A 87 -6.22 12.01 11.20
C ASP A 87 -5.80 10.53 11.13
N GLY A 88 -4.51 10.25 11.24
CA GLY A 88 -3.98 8.89 11.31
C GLY A 88 -2.80 8.63 10.40
N LEU A 89 -2.59 7.34 10.11
CA LEU A 89 -1.46 6.83 9.35
C LEU A 89 -1.92 6.29 8.00
N TYR A 90 -1.30 6.80 6.94
CA TYR A 90 -1.56 6.43 5.55
C TYR A 90 -0.34 5.70 5.01
N ILE A 91 -0.57 4.56 4.36
CA ILE A 91 0.44 3.75 3.68
C ILE A 91 -0.09 3.56 2.28
N TYR A 92 0.70 3.93 1.28
CA TYR A 92 0.24 3.93 -0.11
C TYR A 92 1.36 3.50 -1.06
N SER A 93 0.94 2.97 -2.19
CA SER A 93 1.81 2.67 -3.31
C SER A 93 1.18 3.14 -4.62
N SER A 94 2.01 3.27 -5.65
CA SER A 94 1.58 3.51 -7.02
C SER A 94 2.51 2.74 -7.95
N ASN A 95 1.95 2.04 -8.93
CA ASN A 95 2.65 1.29 -9.95
C ASN A 95 1.81 1.29 -11.23
N SER A 96 2.47 1.20 -12.38
CA SER A 96 1.80 1.01 -13.67
C SER A 96 1.25 -0.41 -13.75
N ILE A 97 0.01 -0.54 -14.21
CA ILE A 97 -0.64 -1.82 -14.47
C ILE A 97 -1.19 -1.87 -15.90
N ASP A 98 -1.30 -3.06 -16.46
CA ASP A 98 -1.96 -3.25 -17.75
C ASP A 98 -3.49 -3.18 -17.61
N LYS A 99 -4.18 -3.17 -18.76
CA LYS A 99 -5.64 -3.01 -18.81
C LYS A 99 -6.34 -4.21 -18.20
N GLU A 100 -5.81 -5.41 -18.42
CA GLU A 100 -6.31 -6.67 -17.90
C GLU A 100 -6.26 -6.68 -16.37
N SER A 101 -5.14 -6.25 -15.77
CA SER A 101 -4.98 -6.10 -14.32
C SER A 101 -5.93 -5.06 -13.75
N HIS A 102 -6.16 -3.95 -14.45
CA HIS A 102 -7.15 -2.96 -14.05
C HIS A 102 -8.57 -3.55 -14.02
N GLU A 103 -8.98 -4.24 -15.07
CA GLU A 103 -10.29 -4.90 -15.17
C GLU A 103 -10.48 -5.99 -14.09
N GLU A 104 -9.40 -6.68 -13.69
CA GLU A 104 -9.43 -7.62 -12.56
C GLU A 104 -9.46 -6.95 -11.18
N LEU A 105 -8.78 -5.80 -11.00
CA LEU A 105 -8.54 -5.17 -9.70
C LEU A 105 -9.71 -4.30 -9.23
N LEU A 106 -10.29 -3.50 -10.13
CA LEU A 106 -11.38 -2.59 -9.81
C LEU A 106 -12.57 -3.28 -9.11
N PRO A 107 -13.16 -4.38 -9.63
CA PRO A 107 -14.28 -5.04 -8.97
C PRO A 107 -13.90 -5.63 -7.59
N LYS A 108 -12.64 -6.05 -7.40
CA LYS A 108 -12.16 -6.55 -6.11
C LYS A 108 -12.09 -5.42 -5.07
N LEU A 109 -11.60 -4.25 -5.46
CA LEU A 109 -11.56 -3.06 -4.60
C LEU A 109 -12.97 -2.61 -4.22
N GLU A 110 -13.89 -2.53 -5.19
CA GLU A 110 -15.29 -2.17 -4.96
C GLU A 110 -15.98 -3.17 -4.03
N GLN A 111 -15.77 -4.48 -4.26
CA GLN A 111 -16.32 -5.51 -3.39
C GLN A 111 -15.82 -5.34 -1.95
N VAL A 112 -14.50 -5.20 -1.75
CA VAL A 112 -13.91 -5.07 -0.41
C VAL A 112 -14.41 -3.82 0.31
N ASN A 113 -14.51 -2.69 -0.38
CA ASN A 113 -14.94 -1.41 0.20
C ASN A 113 -16.43 -1.38 0.57
N ASN A 114 -17.26 -2.20 -0.09
CA ASN A 114 -18.68 -2.31 0.21
C ASN A 114 -19.00 -3.27 1.36
N LEU A 115 -18.01 -4.03 1.87
CA LEU A 115 -18.23 -4.99 2.95
C LEU A 115 -18.03 -4.37 4.32
N GLY A 116 -18.94 -4.69 5.24
CA GLY A 116 -18.80 -4.35 6.65
C GLY A 116 -17.71 -5.18 7.33
N LYS A 117 -17.27 -4.74 8.51
CA LYS A 117 -16.22 -5.43 9.30
C LYS A 117 -16.54 -6.91 9.59
N ALA A 118 -17.81 -7.24 9.83
CA ALA A 118 -18.24 -8.61 10.06
C ALA A 118 -18.11 -9.46 8.79
N ASP A 119 -18.54 -8.91 7.66
CA ASP A 119 -18.52 -9.61 6.37
C ASP A 119 -17.09 -9.78 5.85
N LEU A 120 -16.22 -8.78 6.00
CA LEU A 120 -14.78 -8.91 5.72
C LEU A 120 -14.14 -10.05 6.52
N LYS A 121 -14.53 -10.21 7.81
CA LYS A 121 -14.03 -11.31 8.66
C LYS A 121 -14.56 -12.68 8.22
N THR A 122 -15.79 -12.75 7.74
CA THR A 122 -16.38 -13.98 7.21
C THR A 122 -15.71 -14.35 5.89
N LEU A 123 -15.64 -13.42 4.94
CA LEU A 123 -15.00 -13.61 3.64
C LEU A 123 -13.54 -14.04 3.78
N TYR A 124 -12.77 -13.39 4.67
CA TYR A 124 -11.39 -13.78 4.95
C TYR A 124 -11.27 -15.24 5.42
N ARG A 125 -12.18 -15.69 6.30
CA ARG A 125 -12.20 -17.09 6.78
C ARG A 125 -12.58 -18.07 5.68
N GLU A 126 -13.59 -17.75 4.87
CA GLU A 126 -14.02 -18.61 3.76
C GLU A 126 -12.91 -18.85 2.74
N ILE A 127 -12.11 -17.81 2.43
CA ILE A 127 -10.97 -17.92 1.52
C ILE A 127 -9.86 -18.77 2.14
N LEU A 128 -9.52 -18.55 3.42
CA LEU A 128 -8.50 -19.36 4.12
C LEU A 128 -8.87 -20.84 4.22
N GLU A 129 -10.16 -21.14 4.36
CA GLU A 129 -10.68 -22.50 4.43
C GLU A 129 -10.89 -23.13 3.04
N GLY A 130 -10.49 -22.45 1.96
CA GLY A 130 -10.60 -22.92 0.58
C GLY A 130 -12.03 -23.02 0.06
N ARG A 131 -13.01 -22.45 0.76
CA ARG A 131 -14.44 -22.48 0.36
C ARG A 131 -14.75 -21.50 -0.76
N ARG A 132 -13.94 -20.45 -0.90
CA ARG A 132 -13.94 -19.50 -2.02
C ARG A 132 -12.53 -19.43 -2.58
N LEU A 133 -12.23 -20.26 -3.58
CA LEU A 133 -10.97 -20.18 -4.32
C LEU A 133 -11.03 -18.98 -5.28
N SER A 134 -10.06 -18.08 -5.21
CA SER A 134 -9.72 -17.26 -6.38
C SER A 134 -8.98 -18.16 -7.37
N GLU A 135 -9.28 -18.09 -8.67
CA GLU A 135 -8.63 -18.91 -9.71
C GLU A 135 -7.09 -18.82 -9.71
N LYS A 136 -6.52 -17.75 -9.13
CA LYS A 136 -5.07 -17.54 -8.94
C LYS A 136 -4.63 -17.56 -7.46
N GLY A 137 -5.14 -18.51 -6.67
CA GLY A 137 -4.55 -19.01 -5.41
C GLY A 137 -4.23 -18.04 -4.24
N GLY A 138 -4.56 -16.76 -4.33
CA GLY A 138 -4.16 -15.74 -3.35
C GLY A 138 -4.39 -14.28 -3.78
N ALA A 139 -4.66 -14.04 -5.06
CA ALA A 139 -4.96 -12.70 -5.59
C ALA A 139 -6.27 -12.13 -5.00
N GLY A 140 -6.14 -11.25 -3.99
CA GLY A 140 -7.25 -10.56 -3.33
C GLY A 140 -7.31 -10.77 -1.81
N LEU A 141 -6.61 -11.76 -1.26
CA LEU A 141 -6.53 -11.96 0.20
C LEU A 141 -5.88 -10.75 0.89
N GLY A 142 -4.87 -10.17 0.24
CA GLY A 142 -4.19 -8.95 0.67
C GLY A 142 -5.14 -7.77 0.83
N LEU A 143 -5.98 -7.49 -0.19
CA LEU A 143 -6.94 -6.39 -0.15
C LEU A 143 -7.94 -6.54 1.01
N ILE A 144 -8.49 -7.74 1.19
CA ILE A 144 -9.43 -8.04 2.28
C ILE A 144 -8.76 -7.83 3.65
N GLU A 145 -7.55 -8.33 3.81
CA GLU A 145 -6.80 -8.22 5.07
C GLU A 145 -6.37 -6.76 5.33
N MET A 146 -6.02 -6.00 4.30
CA MET A 146 -5.75 -4.56 4.39
C MET A 146 -6.96 -3.80 4.93
N ALA A 147 -8.15 -3.98 4.33
CA ALA A 147 -9.39 -3.34 4.79
C ALA A 147 -9.77 -3.79 6.21
N ARG A 148 -9.62 -5.09 6.52
CA ARG A 148 -9.94 -5.65 7.85
C ARG A 148 -9.01 -5.12 8.93
N ARG A 149 -7.71 -5.00 8.65
CA ARG A 149 -6.73 -4.50 9.62
C ARG A 149 -6.78 -2.99 9.74
N SER A 150 -6.85 -2.25 8.63
CA SER A 150 -6.97 -0.79 8.63
C SER A 150 -8.22 -0.35 9.39
N GLY A 151 -9.33 -1.08 9.19
CA GLY A 151 -10.66 -0.72 9.68
C GLY A 151 -11.34 0.34 8.82
N ASN A 152 -10.75 0.68 7.68
CA ASN A 152 -11.21 1.72 6.76
C ASN A 152 -11.29 1.16 5.32
N PRO A 153 -12.14 1.73 4.45
CA PRO A 153 -12.12 1.44 3.02
C PRO A 153 -10.73 1.72 2.43
N ILE A 154 -10.32 0.92 1.45
CA ILE A 154 -9.11 1.14 0.67
C ILE A 154 -9.34 2.30 -0.28
N GLN A 155 -8.50 3.32 -0.19
CA GLN A 155 -8.49 4.45 -1.11
C GLN A 155 -7.68 4.08 -2.36
N TYR A 156 -8.22 4.37 -3.55
CA TYR A 156 -7.56 4.08 -4.83
C TYR A 156 -7.94 5.11 -5.88
N LYS A 157 -7.10 5.24 -6.91
CA LYS A 157 -7.33 6.06 -8.11
C LYS A 157 -6.60 5.42 -9.29
N PHE A 158 -7.27 5.37 -10.43
CA PHE A 158 -6.68 5.02 -11.73
C PHE A 158 -6.65 6.29 -12.61
N GLU A 159 -5.60 6.46 -13.40
CA GLU A 159 -5.40 7.60 -14.31
C GLU A 159 -5.35 7.15 -15.77
#